data_AF-G6AIA1-F1
#
_entry.id   AF-G6AIA1-F1
#
_cell.length_a   1.000
_cell.length_b   1.000
_cell.length_c   1.000
_cell.angle_alpha   90.00
_cell.angle_beta   90.00
_cell.angle_gamma   90.00
#
_symmetry.space_group_name_H-M   'P 1'
#
loop_
_entity.id
_entity.type
_entity.pdbx_description
1 polymer ?
#
loop_
_entity_poly.entity_id
_entity_poly.type
_entity_poly.pdbx_seq_one_letter_code
_entity_poly.pdbx_strand_id
1 'polypeptide(L)' 'MQLILEKEAIIYCKNGILQEFEFDYMTIRKVQTEKYKVQLNKNSIRKMPKAVTFEFNVPDGISTVVITFK' A
#
# COMPACT_ATOMS: atom_id res chain seq x y z
N MET A 1 20.40 -17.19 -4.72
CA MET A 1 19.00 -17.00 -4.28
C MET A 1 19.03 -15.90 -3.22
N GLN A 2 18.65 -14.67 -3.59
CA GLN A 2 18.69 -13.54 -2.65
C GLN A 2 17.47 -13.66 -1.74
N LEU A 3 17.70 -13.89 -0.44
CA LEU A 3 16.65 -13.83 0.57
C LEU A 3 16.14 -12.40 0.62
N ILE A 4 15.00 -12.16 -0.01
CA ILE A 4 14.24 -10.93 0.15
C ILE A 4 13.64 -11.01 1.54
N LEU A 5 14.16 -10.24 2.49
CA LEU A 5 13.52 -10.06 3.78
C LEU A 5 12.24 -9.25 3.53
N GLU A 6 11.12 -9.92 3.29
CA GLU A 6 9.81 -9.29 3.23
C GLU A 6 9.45 -8.85 4.64
N LYS A 7 9.59 -7.55 4.93
CA LYS A 7 8.92 -7.02 6.13
C LYS A 7 7.42 -7.13 5.90
N GLU A 8 6.71 -7.52 6.95
CA GLU A 8 5.25 -7.44 6.98
C GLU A 8 4.81 -6.00 6.68
N ALA A 9 3.76 -5.84 5.86
CA ALA A 9 3.18 -4.55 5.59
C ALA A 9 2.42 -4.05 6.83
N ILE A 10 2.67 -2.81 7.25
CA ILE A 10 1.99 -2.21 8.39
C ILE A 10 0.79 -1.42 7.87
N ILE A 11 -0.39 -1.68 8.44
CA ILE A 11 -1.63 -1.01 8.08
C ILE A 11 -2.04 -0.08 9.23
N TYR A 12 -2.17 1.21 8.93
CA TYR A 12 -2.66 2.20 9.89
C TYR A 12 -4.09 2.63 9.58
N CYS A 13 -4.97 2.47 10.56
CA CYS A 13 -6.37 2.85 10.51
C CYS A 13 -6.70 3.85 11.62
N LYS A 14 -7.56 4.82 11.29
CA LYS A 14 -8.12 5.78 12.26
C LYS A 14 -9.64 5.70 12.21
N ASN A 15 -10.27 5.37 13.34
CA ASN A 15 -11.71 5.17 13.46
C ASN A 15 -12.26 4.14 12.44
N GLY A 16 -11.53 3.03 12.24
CA GLY A 16 -11.88 2.00 11.24
C GLY A 16 -11.64 2.40 9.78
N ILE A 17 -11.18 3.63 9.51
CA ILE A 17 -10.90 4.11 8.15
C ILE A 17 -9.39 3.99 7.89
N LEU A 18 -9.04 3.30 6.82
CA LEU A 18 -7.68 3.18 6.31
C LEU A 18 -7.05 4.57 6.07
N GLN A 19 -5.88 4.78 6.66
CA GLN A 19 -5.10 6.02 6.54
C GLN A 19 -3.78 5.78 5.83
N GLU A 20 -3.08 4.68 6.10
CA GLU A 20 -1.74 4.45 5.57
C GLU A 20 -1.41 2.96 5.43
N PHE A 21 -0.65 2.63 4.39
CA PHE A 21 0.07 1.37 4.24
C PHE A 21 1.56 1.67 4.21
N GLU A 22 2.32 0.99 5.06
CA GLU A 22 3.77 1.04 5.05
C GLU A 22 4.33 -0.32 4.61
N PHE A 23 5.01 -0.32 3.48
CA PHE A 23 5.83 -1.41 2.99
C PHE A 23 7.31 -1.06 3.23
N ASP A 24 8.19 -2.05 3.16
CA ASP A 24 9.63 -1.83 3.31
C ASP A 24 10.23 -0.87 2.26
N TYR A 25 9.62 -0.80 1.07
CA TYR A 25 10.09 0.06 -0.03
C TYR A 25 9.16 1.23 -0.38
N MET A 26 7.96 1.33 0.20
CA MET A 26 7.00 2.37 -0.14
C MET A 26 5.99 2.65 0.97
N THR A 27 5.45 3.85 1.01
CA THR A 27 4.34 4.24 1.87
C THR A 27 3.19 4.76 0.99
N ILE A 28 1.97 4.32 1.27
CA ILE A 28 0.74 4.78 0.61
C ILE A 28 -0.15 5.42 1.66
N ARG A 29 -0.33 6.73 1.60
CA ARG A 29 -1.08 7.50 2.60
C ARG A 29 -2.30 8.16 1.99
N LYS A 30 -3.45 8.01 2.64
CA LYS A 30 -4.68 8.74 2.33
C LYS A 30 -4.49 10.23 2.60
N VAL A 31 -4.76 11.06 1.61
CA VAL A 31 -4.70 12.53 1.73
C VAL A 31 -6.11 13.12 1.75
N GLN A 32 -7.02 12.57 0.94
CA GLN A 32 -8.44 12.92 0.89
C GLN A 32 -9.25 11.66 0.56
N THR A 33 -10.58 11.77 0.56
CA THR A 33 -11.46 10.72 0.01
C THR A 33 -10.98 10.35 -1.40
N GLU A 34 -10.75 9.06 -1.63
CA GLU A 34 -10.27 8.48 -2.90
C GLU A 34 -8.91 9.00 -3.42
N LYS A 35 -8.19 9.83 -2.66
CA LYS A 35 -6.86 10.32 -3.05
C LYS A 35 -5.79 9.82 -2.09
N TYR A 36 -4.81 9.13 -2.67
CA TYR A 36 -3.66 8.58 -1.96
C TYR A 36 -2.38 9.17 -2.51
N LYS A 37 -1.46 9.51 -1.61
CA LYS A 37 -0.08 9.88 -1.93
C LYS A 37 0.79 8.66 -1.78
N VAL A 38 1.61 8.39 -2.78
CA VAL A 38 2.61 7.33 -2.73
C VAL A 38 4.00 7.94 -2.57
N GLN A 39 4.78 7.41 -1.63
CA GLN A 39 6.17 7.79 -1.41
C GLN A 39 7.04 6.54 -1.49
N LEU A 40 8.03 6.55 -2.37
CA LEU A 40 9.04 5.50 -2.42
C LEU A 40 10.12 5.75 -1.37
N ASN A 41 10.58 4.67 -0.74
CA ASN A 41 11.71 4.73 0.16
C ASN A 41 13.01 4.67 -0.66
N LYS A 42 13.80 5.75 -0.66
CA LYS A 42 15.00 5.92 -1.53
C LYS A 42 16.10 4.90 -1.30
N ASN A 43 16.07 4.21 -0.16
CA ASN A 43 17.04 3.16 0.19
C ASN A 43 16.64 1.78 -0.32
N SER A 44 15.53 1.67 -1.03
CA SER A 44 15.06 0.41 -1.60
C SER A 44 15.86 0.03 -2.85
N ILE A 45 16.41 -1.17 -2.85
CA ILE A 45 16.99 -1.84 -4.03
C ILE A 45 15.87 -2.31 -4.98
N ARG A 46 14.61 -2.34 -4.49
CA ARG A 46 13.44 -2.81 -5.26
C ARG A 46 12.96 -1.71 -6.21
N LYS A 47 12.73 -2.09 -7.47
CA LYS A 47 12.12 -1.22 -8.48
C LYS A 47 10.67 -0.90 -8.12
N MET A 48 10.18 0.27 -8.56
CA MET A 48 8.78 0.65 -8.43
C MET A 48 7.89 -0.43 -9.08
N PRO A 49 6.89 -0.98 -8.36
CA PRO A 49 5.98 -1.94 -8.95
C PRO A 49 5.11 -1.27 -10.02
N LYS A 50 4.67 -2.04 -11.02
CA LYS A 50 3.74 -1.54 -12.05
C LYS A 50 2.36 -1.21 -11.45
N ALA A 51 1.93 -1.97 -10.47
CA ALA A 51 0.69 -1.76 -9.74
C ALA A 51 0.79 -2.36 -8.32
N VAL A 52 -0.05 -1.85 -7.42
CA VAL A 52 -0.32 -2.44 -6.10
C VAL A 52 -1.83 -2.63 -5.99
N THR A 53 -2.25 -3.81 -5.56
CA THR A 53 -3.66 -4.18 -5.41
C THR A 53 -3.95 -4.50 -3.94
N PHE A 54 -5.03 -3.95 -3.41
CA PHE A 54 -5.54 -4.23 -2.08
C PHE A 54 -6.93 -4.83 -2.19
N GLU A 55 -7.17 -5.92 -1.49
CA GLU A 55 -8.49 -6.53 -1.36
C GLU A 55 -8.92 -6.46 0.10
N PHE A 56 -10.14 -6.02 0.34
CA PHE A 56 -10.73 -5.94 1.67
C PHE A 56 -12.16 -6.48 1.64
N ASN A 57 -12.46 -7.28 2.67
CA ASN A 57 -13.82 -7.75 2.91
C ASN A 57 -14.66 -6.56 3.42
N VAL A 58 -15.74 -6.27 2.71
CA VAL A 58 -16.78 -5.33 3.09
C VAL A 58 -18.10 -6.10 3.29
N PRO A 59 -19.11 -5.53 3.97
CA PRO A 59 -20.38 -6.23 4.21
C PRO A 59 -21.04 -6.78 2.94
N ASP A 60 -20.87 -6.08 1.80
CA ASP A 60 -21.47 -6.44 0.51
C ASP A 60 -20.55 -7.28 -0.41
N GLY A 61 -19.38 -7.74 0.08
CA GLY A 61 -18.47 -8.60 -0.69
C GLY A 61 -16.99 -8.23 -0.57
N ILE A 62 -16.22 -8.46 -1.64
CA ILE A 62 -14.80 -8.06 -1.72
C ILE A 62 -14.72 -6.74 -2.47
N SER A 63 -14.08 -5.75 -1.87
CA SER A 63 -13.74 -4.50 -2.55
C SER A 63 -12.25 -4.47 -2.85
N THR A 64 -11.91 -4.05 -4.07
CA THR A 64 -10.56 -4.07 -4.60
C THR A 64 -10.12 -2.66 -4.97
N VAL A 65 -8.97 -2.22 -4.45
CA VAL A 65 -8.33 -0.96 -4.83
C VAL A 65 -7.06 -1.28 -5.60
N VAL A 66 -7.00 -0.82 -6.85
CA VAL A 66 -5.82 -0.96 -7.72
C VAL A 66 -5.16 0.40 -7.87
N ILE A 67 -3.88 0.48 -7.51
CA ILE A 67 -3.04 1.67 -7.69
C ILE A 67 -2.02 1.35 -8.76
N THR A 68 -2.17 1.96 -9.94
CA THR A 68 -1.21 1.83 -11.05
C THR A 68 -0.21 2.97 -11.03
N PHE A 69 1.04 2.64 -11.29
CA PHE A 69 2.16 3.58 -11.32
C PHE A 69 2.55 3.86 -12.78
N LYS A 70 2.46 5.12 -13.20
CA LYS A 70 2.93 5.59 -14.52
C LYS A 70 4.33 6.16 -14.42
#